data_AF-T1H0F5-F1
#
_entry.id   AF-T1H0F5-F1
#
_cell.length_a   1.000
_cell.length_b   1.000
_cell.length_c   1.000
_cell.angle_alpha   90.00
_cell.angle_beta   90.00
_cell.angle_gamma   90.00
#
_symmetry.space_group_name_H-M   'P 1'
#
loop_
_entity.id
_entity.type
_entity.pdbx_description
1 polymer ?
#
loop_
_entity_poly.entity_id
_entity_poly.type
_entity_poly.pdbx_seq_one_letter_code
_entity_poly.pdbx_strand_id
1 'polypeptide(L)'
;MVMIVYVLAMNNVPVEGATHKQVVDLIKSGGDCLSLTVISVTQQEAERLEPQEDNSGYSYIDYSEKRSLPISIPDYNIVNRNGERFIVFNIHMAGRQLCSRRYREFSNLHSILRKEFTAFNFPRLPGKWPFQLSEQQLDSRRRGLEQYLEKVCAVRVIAESDAVQDFLTDSEDDISASPVDIKIMLPDHEVISISVKKSASAQIVWEILVQRAKFTSYTQQYFYLFEIVEYNF
;
A
#
# COMPACT_ATOMS: atom_id res chain seq x y z
N MET A 1 18.72 18.41 -26.33
CA MET A 1 18.00 17.12 -26.29
C MET A 1 18.88 16.12 -27.02
N VAL A 2 19.53 15.21 -26.30
CA VAL A 2 20.37 14.16 -26.92
C VAL A 2 19.41 13.09 -27.44
N MET A 3 19.40 12.85 -28.74
CA MET A 3 18.58 11.81 -29.36
C MET A 3 19.40 10.52 -29.36
N ILE A 4 18.93 9.49 -28.65
CA ILE A 4 19.59 8.18 -28.63
C ILE A 4 19.07 7.37 -29.83
N VAL A 5 19.99 6.80 -30.59
CA VAL A 5 19.70 6.03 -31.80
C VAL A 5 20.30 4.64 -31.69
N TYR A 6 19.48 3.61 -31.94
CA TYR A 6 19.91 2.21 -32.02
C TYR A 6 20.07 1.79 -33.47
N VAL A 7 21.17 1.12 -33.79
CA VAL A 7 21.46 0.60 -35.13
C VAL A 7 20.86 -0.80 -35.25
N LEU A 8 19.90 -0.98 -36.16
CA LEU A 8 19.27 -2.26 -36.46
C LEU A 8 19.99 -3.03 -37.57
N ALA A 9 20.52 -2.31 -38.57
CA ALA A 9 21.22 -2.91 -39.70
C ALA A 9 22.36 -2.01 -40.22
N MET A 10 23.41 -2.66 -40.72
CA MET A 10 24.52 -2.05 -41.46
C MET A 10 24.57 -2.64 -42.86
N ASN A 11 24.56 -1.78 -43.88
CA ASN A 11 24.59 -2.20 -45.29
C ASN A 11 23.50 -3.22 -45.64
N ASN A 12 22.29 -3.01 -45.10
CA ASN A 12 21.11 -3.89 -45.20
C ASN A 12 21.25 -5.26 -44.54
N VAL A 13 22.31 -5.48 -43.75
CA VAL A 13 22.49 -6.70 -42.95
C VAL A 13 22.12 -6.39 -41.48
N PRO A 14 21.20 -7.16 -40.87
CA PRO A 14 20.86 -6.97 -39.46
C PRO A 14 22.09 -7.20 -38.57
N VAL A 15 22.29 -6.34 -37.57
CA VAL A 15 23.44 -6.39 -36.65
C VAL A 15 23.07 -6.88 -35.24
N GLU A 16 21.84 -7.32 -35.05
CA GLU A 16 21.39 -7.92 -33.78
C GLU A 16 22.18 -9.20 -33.48
N GLY A 17 22.83 -9.25 -32.30
CA GLY A 17 23.68 -10.38 -31.91
C GLY A 17 25.00 -10.49 -32.68
N ALA A 18 25.34 -9.53 -33.55
CA ALA A 18 26.61 -9.53 -34.27
C ALA A 18 27.78 -9.27 -33.32
N THR A 19 28.84 -10.06 -33.46
CA THR A 19 30.10 -9.80 -32.77
C THR A 19 30.75 -8.52 -33.27
N HIS A 20 31.58 -7.88 -32.43
CA HIS A 20 32.32 -6.68 -32.83
C HIS A 20 33.10 -6.88 -34.14
N LYS A 21 33.69 -8.07 -34.34
CA LYS A 21 34.39 -8.42 -35.59
C LYS A 21 33.46 -8.41 -36.80
N GLN A 22 32.28 -9.03 -36.69
CA GLN A 22 31.30 -9.05 -37.78
C GLN A 22 30.79 -7.65 -38.13
N VAL A 23 30.56 -6.80 -37.13
CA VAL A 23 30.16 -5.40 -37.34
C VAL A 23 31.28 -4.64 -38.07
N VAL A 24 32.53 -4.80 -37.66
CA VAL A 24 33.68 -4.17 -38.32
C VAL A 24 33.83 -4.65 -39.77
N ASP A 25 33.60 -5.93 -40.04
CA ASP A 25 33.68 -6.49 -41.39
C ASP A 25 32.55 -5.95 -42.28
N LEU A 26 31.34 -5.78 -41.75
CA LEU A 26 30.21 -5.15 -42.45
C LEU A 26 30.45 -3.68 -42.79
N ILE A 27 31.15 -2.96 -41.91
CA ILE A 27 31.56 -1.57 -42.19
C ILE A 27 32.56 -1.57 -43.35
N LYS A 28 33.59 -2.43 -43.27
CA LYS A 28 34.64 -2.53 -44.30
C LYS A 28 34.09 -2.97 -45.66
N SER A 29 33.06 -3.82 -45.70
CA SER A 29 32.45 -4.27 -46.95
C SER A 29 31.70 -3.15 -47.69
N GLY A 30 31.37 -2.04 -47.02
CA GLY A 30 30.73 -0.88 -47.64
C GLY A 30 31.67 0.02 -48.45
N GLY A 31 32.99 -0.20 -48.37
CA GLY A 31 33.98 0.66 -49.01
C GLY A 31 33.89 2.10 -48.48
N ASP A 32 33.58 3.04 -49.37
CA ASP A 32 33.49 4.47 -49.05
C ASP A 32 32.11 4.91 -48.54
N CYS A 33 31.12 4.01 -48.52
CA CYS A 33 29.74 4.30 -48.13
C CYS A 33 29.25 3.34 -47.04
N LEU A 34 28.57 3.87 -46.01
CA LEU A 34 27.94 3.09 -44.95
C LEU A 34 26.45 3.44 -44.86
N SER A 35 25.58 2.44 -45.06
CA SER A 35 24.15 2.58 -44.85
C SER A 35 23.75 2.05 -43.47
N LEU A 36 23.07 2.88 -42.68
CA LEU A 36 22.60 2.54 -41.33
C LEU A 36 21.08 2.59 -41.28
N THR A 37 20.46 1.50 -40.85
CA THR A 37 19.05 1.52 -40.43
C THR A 37 19.02 1.76 -38.93
N VAL A 38 18.42 2.87 -38.51
CA VAL A 38 18.37 3.26 -37.09
C VAL A 38 16.94 3.50 -36.62
N ILE A 39 16.70 3.30 -35.32
CA ILE A 39 15.49 3.75 -34.64
C ILE A 39 15.85 4.77 -33.57
N SER A 40 15.07 5.85 -33.50
CA SER A 40 15.13 6.79 -32.38
C SER A 40 14.37 6.19 -31.21
N VAL A 41 15.00 6.11 -30.05
CA VAL A 41 14.37 5.63 -28.83
C VAL A 41 14.39 6.71 -27.75
N THR A 42 13.46 6.63 -26.81
CA THR A 42 13.50 7.51 -25.63
C THR A 42 14.67 7.14 -24.72
N GLN A 43 15.07 8.06 -23.85
CA GLN A 43 16.15 7.80 -22.89
C GLN A 43 15.87 6.57 -22.01
N GLN A 44 14.62 6.37 -21.59
CA GLN A 44 14.22 5.21 -20.79
C GLN A 44 14.30 3.89 -21.57
N GLU A 45 14.03 3.90 -22.88
CA GLU A 45 14.12 2.70 -23.71
C GLU A 45 15.58 2.35 -24.01
N ALA A 46 16.45 3.34 -24.21
CA ALA A 46 17.88 3.13 -24.36
C ALA A 46 18.51 2.46 -23.12
N GLU A 47 18.19 2.97 -21.93
CA GLU A 47 18.66 2.39 -20.66
C GLU A 47 18.23 0.92 -20.47
N ARG A 48 17.13 0.48 -21.10
CA ARG A 48 16.68 -0.94 -21.07
C ARG A 48 17.38 -1.83 -22.07
N LEU A 49 17.98 -1.25 -23.12
CA LEU A 49 18.59 -1.96 -24.24
C LEU A 49 20.12 -2.02 -24.14
N GLU A 50 20.74 -1.28 -23.22
CA GLU A 50 22.17 -1.41 -22.93
C GLU A 50 22.45 -2.80 -22.32
N PRO A 51 23.32 -3.63 -22.93
CA PRO A 51 23.70 -4.90 -22.35
C PRO A 51 24.47 -4.65 -21.05
N GLN A 52 23.83 -4.88 -19.91
CA GLN A 52 24.50 -4.81 -18.61
C GLN A 52 25.47 -5.98 -18.50
N GLU A 53 26.75 -5.68 -18.38
CA GLU A 53 27.78 -6.67 -18.05
C GLU A 53 27.33 -7.45 -16.81
N ASP A 54 27.27 -8.78 -16.97
CA ASP A 54 26.84 -9.74 -15.97
C ASP A 54 27.50 -9.46 -14.61
N ASN A 55 26.73 -8.89 -13.68
CA ASN A 55 27.07 -8.98 -12.28
C ASN A 55 25.81 -9.12 -11.42
N SER A 56 25.55 -10.37 -11.03
CA SER A 56 24.66 -10.81 -9.95
C SER A 56 23.14 -10.65 -10.15
N GLY A 57 22.48 -11.73 -10.58
CA GLY A 57 21.27 -12.26 -9.92
C GLY A 57 19.99 -11.43 -9.83
N TYR A 58 19.89 -10.25 -10.43
CA TYR A 58 18.61 -9.54 -10.49
C TYR A 58 17.75 -10.15 -11.58
N SER A 59 16.76 -10.95 -11.18
CA SER A 59 15.71 -11.36 -12.11
C SER A 59 15.14 -10.10 -12.77
N TYR A 60 14.98 -10.10 -14.07
CA TYR A 60 14.30 -9.01 -14.76
C TYR A 60 12.86 -8.94 -14.22
N ILE A 61 12.58 -8.00 -13.31
CA ILE A 61 11.26 -7.85 -12.72
C ILE A 61 10.36 -7.15 -13.74
N ASP A 62 9.34 -7.85 -14.20
CA ASP A 62 8.35 -7.31 -15.12
C ASP A 62 7.34 -6.43 -14.38
N TYR A 63 7.47 -5.11 -14.55
CA TYR A 63 6.54 -4.11 -14.00
C TYR A 63 5.38 -3.76 -14.96
N SER A 64 5.31 -4.39 -16.14
CA SER A 64 4.29 -4.06 -17.15
C SER A 64 2.92 -4.63 -16.80
N GLU A 65 2.87 -5.70 -16.01
CA GLU A 65 1.62 -6.30 -15.58
C GLU A 65 0.91 -5.40 -14.56
N LYS A 66 -0.12 -4.71 -15.05
CA LYS A 66 -0.97 -3.82 -14.26
C LYS A 66 -2.31 -4.47 -13.92
N ARG A 67 -2.78 -4.26 -12.69
CA ARG A 67 -4.11 -4.64 -12.22
C ARG A 67 -4.78 -3.47 -11.51
N SER A 68 -6.07 -3.33 -11.72
CA SER A 68 -6.88 -2.40 -10.92
C SER A 68 -7.28 -3.12 -9.63
N LEU A 69 -6.72 -2.69 -8.50
CA LEU A 69 -7.18 -3.11 -7.18
C LEU A 69 -8.10 -2.03 -6.62
N PRO A 70 -9.32 -2.37 -6.13
CA PRO A 70 -10.25 -1.40 -5.57
C PRO A 70 -9.83 -0.99 -4.15
N ILE A 71 -8.61 -0.48 -4.00
CA ILE A 71 -8.03 -0.02 -2.74
C ILE A 71 -8.39 1.44 -2.50
N SER A 72 -8.75 1.79 -1.27
CA SER A 72 -9.09 3.16 -0.88
C SER A 72 -8.68 3.46 0.57
N ILE A 73 -8.63 4.73 0.91
CA ILE A 73 -8.43 5.23 2.27
C ILE A 73 -9.54 6.25 2.55
N PRO A 74 -10.77 5.81 2.86
CA PRO A 74 -11.93 6.70 2.95
C PRO A 74 -11.83 7.73 4.09
N ASP A 75 -11.17 7.38 5.19
CA ASP A 75 -11.14 8.20 6.41
C ASP A 75 -9.84 8.02 7.23
N TYR A 76 -9.80 8.68 8.37
CA TYR A 76 -8.74 8.60 9.36
C TYR A 76 -9.31 8.71 10.77
N ASN A 77 -8.65 8.10 11.75
CA ASN A 77 -9.04 8.16 13.16
C ASN A 77 -7.89 8.64 14.03
N ILE A 78 -8.25 9.20 15.19
CA ILE A 78 -7.30 9.49 16.24
C ILE A 78 -7.33 8.35 17.24
N VAL A 79 -6.20 7.65 17.37
CA VAL A 79 -6.06 6.49 18.26
C VAL A 79 -5.23 6.88 19.48
N ASN A 80 -5.55 6.30 20.62
CA ASN A 80 -4.74 6.37 21.83
C ASN A 80 -4.19 4.97 22.14
N ARG A 81 -2.88 4.77 21.94
CA ARG A 81 -2.20 3.49 22.20
C ARG A 81 -0.98 3.77 23.07
N ASN A 82 -0.84 3.03 24.17
CA ASN A 82 0.25 3.17 25.13
C ASN A 82 0.46 4.61 25.66
N GLY A 83 -0.62 5.40 25.77
CA GLY A 83 -0.56 6.80 26.20
C GLY A 83 -0.15 7.79 25.11
N GLU A 84 0.18 7.33 23.89
CA GLU A 84 0.43 8.17 22.73
C GLU A 84 -0.85 8.35 21.91
N ARG A 85 -1.21 9.61 21.64
CA ARG A 85 -2.30 9.98 20.73
C ARG A 85 -1.76 10.24 19.34
N PHE A 86 -2.20 9.49 18.33
CA PHE A 86 -1.74 9.66 16.95
C PHE A 86 -2.84 9.39 15.93
N ILE A 87 -2.61 9.84 14.69
CA ILE A 87 -3.52 9.64 13.55
C ILE A 87 -3.18 8.33 12.83
N VAL A 88 -4.20 7.55 12.53
CA VAL A 88 -4.15 6.40 11.61
C VAL A 88 -5.10 6.62 10.43
N PHE A 89 -4.72 6.07 9.29
CA PHE A 89 -5.51 6.08 8.05
C PHE A 89 -6.05 4.68 7.82
N ASN A 90 -7.36 4.54 7.58
CA ASN A 90 -7.99 3.23 7.44
C ASN A 90 -7.96 2.80 5.98
N ILE A 91 -7.29 1.70 5.70
CA ILE A 91 -7.10 1.20 4.34
C ILE A 91 -8.19 0.16 4.07
N HIS A 92 -8.91 0.32 2.97
CA HIS A 92 -10.00 -0.55 2.55
C HIS A 92 -9.69 -1.17 1.18
N MET A 93 -10.21 -2.37 0.95
CA MET A 93 -10.23 -3.01 -0.36
C MET A 93 -11.65 -3.50 -0.65
N ALA A 94 -12.19 -3.11 -1.80
CA ALA A 94 -13.56 -3.41 -2.20
C ALA A 94 -14.61 -3.05 -1.12
N GLY A 95 -14.39 -1.94 -0.41
CA GLY A 95 -15.26 -1.46 0.67
C GLY A 95 -15.08 -2.15 2.03
N ARG A 96 -14.21 -3.16 2.14
CA ARG A 96 -13.87 -3.81 3.41
C ARG A 96 -12.56 -3.25 3.97
N GLN A 97 -12.56 -2.85 5.24
CA GLN A 97 -11.33 -2.44 5.92
C GLN A 97 -10.34 -3.61 6.02
N LEU A 98 -9.10 -3.38 5.60
CA LEU A 98 -8.00 -4.35 5.70
C LEU A 98 -7.15 -4.09 6.95
N CYS A 99 -6.73 -2.84 7.15
CA CYS A 99 -5.89 -2.44 8.28
C CYS A 99 -5.96 -0.92 8.53
N SER A 100 -5.37 -0.47 9.64
CA SER A 100 -5.18 0.96 9.96
C SER A 100 -3.70 1.26 10.18
N ARG A 101 -3.18 2.31 9.53
CA ARG A 101 -1.74 2.64 9.57
C ARG A 101 -1.50 4.12 9.84
N ARG A 102 -0.55 4.44 10.72
CA ARG A 102 -0.03 5.81 10.90
C ARG A 102 0.92 6.16 9.75
N TYR A 103 1.04 7.45 9.45
CA TYR A 103 1.87 7.93 8.33
C TYR A 103 3.32 7.39 8.31
N ARG A 104 3.93 7.20 9.49
CA ARG A 104 5.31 6.67 9.57
C ARG A 104 5.43 5.27 8.97
N GLU A 105 4.39 4.45 9.07
CA GLU A 105 4.38 3.09 8.52
C GLU A 105 4.37 3.13 6.98
N PHE A 106 3.60 4.04 6.37
CA PHE A 106 3.68 4.29 4.93
C PHE A 106 5.08 4.73 4.49
N SER A 107 5.73 5.61 5.26
CA SER A 107 7.09 6.06 4.99
C SER A 107 8.11 4.93 5.08
N ASN A 108 7.91 3.98 6.00
CA ASN A 108 8.75 2.80 6.15
C ASN A 108 8.54 1.85 4.97
N LEU A 109 7.28 1.53 4.62
CA LEU A 109 6.92 0.73 3.46
C LEU A 109 7.56 1.30 2.19
N HIS A 110 7.39 2.61 1.92
CA HIS A 110 8.00 3.26 0.77
C HIS A 110 9.53 3.09 0.72
N SER A 111 10.19 3.16 1.88
CA SER A 111 11.65 3.00 1.97
C SER A 111 12.09 1.56 1.70
N ILE A 112 11.30 0.57 2.12
CA ILE A 112 11.52 -0.86 1.84
C ILE A 112 11.34 -1.12 0.34
N LEU A 113 10.20 -0.73 -0.22
CA LEU A 113 9.88 -0.94 -1.63
C LEU A 113 10.90 -0.27 -2.57
N ARG A 114 11.39 0.93 -2.22
CA ARG A 114 12.44 1.60 -3.03
C ARG A 114 13.79 0.89 -3.03
N LYS A 115 14.10 0.12 -1.98
CA LYS A 115 15.34 -0.67 -1.91
C LYS A 115 15.18 -1.98 -2.68
N GLU A 116 13.99 -2.56 -2.65
CA GLU A 116 13.68 -3.84 -3.29
C GLU A 116 13.46 -3.68 -4.81
N PHE A 117 12.67 -2.68 -5.22
CA PHE A 117 12.30 -2.43 -6.62
C PHE A 117 13.02 -1.20 -7.16
N THR A 118 14.35 -1.24 -7.21
CA THR A 118 15.21 -0.07 -7.56
C THR A 118 14.95 0.49 -8.96
N ALA A 119 14.56 -0.37 -9.90
CA ALA A 119 14.22 -0.01 -11.28
C ALA A 119 12.80 0.57 -11.43
N PHE A 120 11.95 0.49 -10.40
CA PHE A 120 10.60 1.04 -10.45
C PHE A 120 10.59 2.52 -10.08
N ASN A 121 9.93 3.34 -10.92
CA ASN A 121 9.77 4.77 -10.66
C ASN A 121 8.57 5.01 -9.73
N PHE A 122 8.82 5.00 -8.43
CA PHE A 122 7.78 5.17 -7.42
C PHE A 122 7.09 6.55 -7.47
N PRO A 123 5.76 6.60 -7.26
CA PRO A 123 5.06 7.86 -7.04
C PRO A 123 5.59 8.56 -5.78
N ARG A 124 5.50 9.89 -5.76
CA ARG A 124 5.92 10.67 -4.59
C ARG A 124 5.00 10.38 -3.42
N LEU A 125 5.57 9.96 -2.30
CA LEU A 125 4.84 9.87 -1.03
C LEU A 125 4.56 11.28 -0.49
N PRO A 126 3.36 11.56 0.07
CA PRO A 126 3.09 12.82 0.75
C PRO A 126 4.16 13.12 1.81
N GLY A 127 4.63 14.36 1.89
CA GLY A 127 5.76 14.73 2.74
C GLY A 127 5.45 14.74 4.24
N LYS A 128 6.52 14.66 5.04
CA LYS A 128 6.48 14.97 6.48
C LYS A 128 6.25 16.46 6.68
N TRP A 129 5.53 16.79 7.73
CA TRP A 129 5.28 18.17 8.14
C TRP A 129 5.79 18.34 9.57
N PRO A 130 6.53 19.42 9.88
CA PRO A 130 7.20 19.58 11.17
C PRO A 130 6.26 19.98 12.31
N PHE A 131 5.05 20.44 11.98
CA PHE A 131 4.03 20.86 12.95
C PHE A 131 2.82 19.91 12.95
N GLN A 132 1.97 20.04 13.97
CA GLN A 132 0.68 19.38 13.97
C GLN A 132 -0.13 19.79 12.73
N LEU A 133 -0.74 18.81 12.08
CA LEU A 133 -1.51 19.04 10.88
C LEU A 133 -2.90 19.55 11.20
N SER A 134 -3.38 20.53 10.43
CA SER A 134 -4.80 20.88 10.40
C SER A 134 -5.64 19.76 9.77
N GLU A 135 -6.96 19.78 9.98
CA GLU A 135 -7.88 18.82 9.34
C GLU A 135 -7.75 18.82 7.82
N GLN A 136 -7.63 20.00 7.20
CA GLN A 136 -7.45 20.14 5.76
C GLN A 136 -6.14 19.47 5.28
N GLN A 137 -5.06 19.60 6.05
CA GLN A 137 -3.79 18.95 5.73
C GLN A 137 -3.84 17.44 5.96
N LEU A 138 -4.58 16.97 6.98
CA LEU A 138 -4.81 15.55 7.22
C LEU A 138 -5.58 14.90 6.07
N ASP A 139 -6.67 15.52 5.63
CA ASP A 139 -7.46 15.03 4.50
C ASP A 139 -6.67 15.10 3.16
N SER A 140 -5.85 16.13 2.96
CA SER A 140 -4.93 16.18 1.82
C SER A 140 -3.89 15.06 1.87
N ARG A 141 -3.36 14.75 3.05
CA ARG A 141 -2.46 13.61 3.26
C ARG A 141 -3.18 12.30 3.00
N ARG A 142 -4.40 12.10 3.50
CA ARG A 142 -5.23 10.91 3.25
C ARG A 142 -5.38 10.63 1.76
N ARG A 143 -5.84 11.62 0.98
CA ARG A 143 -5.93 11.51 -0.49
C ARG A 143 -4.60 11.17 -1.15
N GLY A 144 -3.51 11.81 -0.71
CA GLY A 144 -2.19 11.56 -1.26
C GLY A 144 -1.67 10.15 -0.96
N LEU A 145 -2.00 9.60 0.21
CA LEU A 145 -1.67 8.22 0.59
C LEU A 145 -2.51 7.21 -0.21
N GLU A 146 -3.78 7.51 -0.45
CA GLU A 146 -4.67 6.71 -1.31
C GLU A 146 -4.11 6.61 -2.72
N GLN A 147 -3.84 7.75 -3.37
CA GLN A 147 -3.25 7.81 -4.71
C GLN A 147 -1.88 7.13 -4.80
N TYR A 148 -1.10 7.18 -3.72
CA TYR A 148 0.17 6.48 -3.63
C TYR A 148 -0.05 4.96 -3.65
N LEU A 149 -0.93 4.44 -2.79
CA LEU A 149 -1.24 3.01 -2.73
C LEU A 149 -1.87 2.51 -4.03
N GLU A 150 -2.80 3.25 -4.63
CA GLU A 150 -3.40 2.89 -5.93
C GLU A 150 -2.32 2.66 -7.00
N LYS A 151 -1.35 3.56 -7.11
CA LYS A 151 -0.28 3.46 -8.12
C LYS A 151 0.73 2.36 -7.83
N VAL A 152 1.08 2.15 -6.56
CA VAL A 152 2.02 1.10 -6.14
C VAL A 152 1.38 -0.28 -6.31
N CYS A 153 0.15 -0.43 -5.82
CA CYS A 153 -0.57 -1.70 -5.89
C CYS A 153 -1.14 -1.98 -7.29
N ALA A 154 -1.10 -1.01 -8.21
CA ALA A 154 -1.44 -1.24 -9.61
C ALA A 154 -0.44 -2.16 -10.31
N VAL A 155 0.79 -2.30 -9.80
CA VAL A 155 1.82 -3.15 -10.41
C VAL A 155 1.86 -4.48 -9.68
N ARG A 156 1.54 -5.58 -10.39
CA ARG A 156 1.28 -6.89 -9.76
C ARG A 156 2.42 -7.36 -8.86
N VAL A 157 3.64 -7.37 -9.39
CA VAL A 157 4.84 -7.84 -8.67
C VAL A 157 5.13 -7.05 -7.39
N ILE A 158 4.75 -5.77 -7.34
CA ILE A 158 4.92 -4.95 -6.13
C ILE A 158 3.76 -5.22 -5.16
N ALA A 159 2.52 -5.29 -5.68
CA ALA A 159 1.34 -5.60 -4.88
C ALA A 159 1.42 -6.95 -4.18
N GLU A 160 2.02 -7.94 -4.84
CA GLU A 160 2.20 -9.32 -4.35
C GLU A 160 3.47 -9.49 -3.48
N SER A 161 4.27 -8.43 -3.29
CA SER A 161 5.45 -8.48 -2.42
C SER A 161 5.09 -8.66 -0.95
N ASP A 162 5.92 -9.39 -0.20
CA ASP A 162 5.74 -9.62 1.23
C ASP A 162 5.58 -8.30 1.99
N ALA A 163 6.38 -7.28 1.64
CA ALA A 163 6.30 -5.97 2.26
C ALA A 163 4.92 -5.29 2.12
N VAL A 164 4.27 -5.42 0.95
CA VAL A 164 2.91 -4.90 0.74
C VAL A 164 1.88 -5.76 1.44
N GLN A 165 1.99 -7.09 1.36
CA GLN A 165 1.05 -8.01 2.01
C GLN A 165 1.05 -7.82 3.54
N ASP A 166 2.22 -7.74 4.16
CA ASP A 166 2.40 -7.46 5.58
C ASP A 166 1.84 -6.07 5.95
N PHE A 167 2.06 -5.06 5.10
CA PHE A 167 1.55 -3.72 5.35
C PHE A 167 0.02 -3.67 5.32
N LEU A 168 -0.61 -4.39 4.38
CA LEU A 168 -2.06 -4.44 4.19
C LEU A 168 -2.77 -5.42 5.14
N THR A 169 -2.04 -6.25 5.86
CA THR A 169 -2.61 -7.20 6.82
C THR A 169 -2.47 -6.66 8.24
N ASP A 170 -3.57 -6.58 8.98
CA ASP A 170 -3.50 -6.15 10.38
C ASP A 170 -2.79 -7.22 11.24
N SER A 171 -1.88 -6.79 12.12
CA SER A 171 -1.33 -7.68 13.15
C SER A 171 -2.42 -7.98 14.18
N GLU A 172 -2.45 -9.17 14.77
CA GLU A 172 -3.51 -9.57 15.72
C GLU A 172 -3.73 -8.56 16.86
N ASP A 173 -2.67 -7.84 17.25
CA ASP A 173 -2.72 -6.76 18.23
C ASP A 173 -3.58 -5.55 17.79
N ASP A 174 -3.64 -5.20 16.50
CA ASP A 174 -4.43 -4.06 16.00
C ASP A 174 -5.90 -4.43 15.77
N ILE A 175 -6.19 -5.67 15.36
CA ILE A 175 -7.57 -6.20 15.27
C ILE A 175 -8.23 -6.17 16.66
N SER A 176 -7.46 -6.52 17.69
CA SER A 176 -7.90 -6.50 19.08
C SER A 176 -8.19 -5.08 19.60
N ALA A 177 -7.57 -4.06 19.01
CA ALA A 177 -7.65 -2.66 19.42
C ALA A 177 -8.78 -1.89 18.74
N SER A 178 -9.30 -2.38 17.61
CA SER A 178 -10.42 -1.77 16.89
C SER A 178 -11.69 -1.70 17.78
N PRO A 179 -12.34 -0.54 17.89
CA PRO A 179 -13.59 -0.41 18.63
C PRO A 179 -14.74 -1.04 17.83
N VAL A 180 -15.65 -1.69 18.55
CA VAL A 180 -16.90 -2.27 18.07
C VAL A 180 -18.05 -1.70 18.90
N ASP A 181 -19.16 -1.39 18.23
CA ASP A 181 -20.37 -0.93 18.89
C ASP A 181 -21.23 -2.13 19.27
N ILE A 182 -21.43 -2.32 20.58
CA ILE A 182 -22.29 -3.35 21.15
C ILE A 182 -23.61 -2.70 21.56
N LYS A 183 -24.72 -3.26 21.09
CA LYS A 183 -26.07 -2.88 21.50
C LYS A 183 -26.52 -3.78 22.63
N ILE A 184 -26.90 -3.19 23.76
CA ILE A 184 -27.34 -3.90 24.96
C ILE A 184 -28.80 -3.53 25.20
N MET A 185 -29.67 -4.54 25.24
CA MET A 185 -31.08 -4.36 25.57
C MET A 185 -31.27 -4.50 27.08
N LEU A 186 -31.89 -3.50 27.69
CA LEU A 186 -32.28 -3.50 29.08
C LEU A 186 -33.64 -4.20 29.28
N PRO A 187 -34.01 -4.58 30.52
CA PRO A 187 -35.28 -5.26 30.80
C PRO A 187 -36.54 -4.44 30.48
N ASP A 188 -36.42 -3.13 30.40
CA ASP A 188 -37.48 -2.20 29.98
C ASP A 188 -37.53 -2.01 28.45
N HIS A 189 -36.77 -2.82 27.70
CA HIS A 189 -36.58 -2.76 26.25
C HIS A 189 -35.81 -1.53 25.74
N GLU A 190 -35.26 -0.69 26.62
CA GLU A 190 -34.34 0.36 26.19
C GLU A 190 -33.05 -0.26 25.63
N VAL A 191 -32.55 0.27 24.51
CA VAL A 191 -31.30 -0.22 23.90
C VAL A 191 -30.20 0.82 24.10
N ILE A 192 -29.16 0.43 24.82
CA ILE A 192 -27.96 1.23 25.03
C ILE A 192 -26.85 0.72 24.11
N SER A 193 -26.35 1.59 23.23
CA SER A 193 -25.14 1.32 22.44
C SER A 193 -23.90 1.78 23.20
N ILE A 194 -22.91 0.89 23.33
CA ILE A 194 -21.59 1.20 23.88
C ILE A 194 -20.51 0.86 22.86
N SER A 195 -19.44 1.65 22.81
CA SER A 195 -18.28 1.38 21.95
C SER A 195 -17.14 0.84 22.82
N VAL A 196 -16.69 -0.39 22.52
CA VAL A 196 -15.63 -1.09 23.26
C VAL A 196 -14.63 -1.69 22.31
N LYS A 197 -13.40 -1.97 22.76
CA LYS A 197 -12.44 -2.72 21.94
C LYS A 197 -13.00 -4.11 21.63
N LYS A 198 -12.69 -4.66 20.46
CA LYS A 198 -13.09 -6.03 20.07
C LYS A 198 -12.58 -7.11 21.03
N SER A 199 -11.46 -6.84 21.72
CA SER A 199 -10.89 -7.69 22.78
C SER A 199 -11.51 -7.50 24.17
N ALA A 200 -12.47 -6.59 24.31
CA ALA A 200 -13.07 -6.32 25.61
C ALA A 200 -13.81 -7.55 26.15
N SER A 201 -13.59 -7.85 27.42
CA SER A 201 -14.34 -8.87 28.14
C SER A 201 -15.75 -8.39 28.48
N ALA A 202 -16.66 -9.32 28.78
CA ALA A 202 -17.99 -9.01 29.28
C ALA A 202 -17.96 -8.12 30.54
N GLN A 203 -16.90 -8.22 31.35
CA GLN A 203 -16.72 -7.38 32.54
C GLN A 203 -16.51 -5.90 32.18
N ILE A 204 -15.70 -5.62 31.15
CA ILE A 204 -15.47 -4.24 30.67
C ILE A 204 -16.76 -3.66 30.09
N VAL A 205 -17.49 -4.48 29.31
CA VAL A 205 -18.82 -4.12 28.77
C VAL A 205 -19.79 -3.79 29.90
N TRP A 206 -19.82 -4.60 30.97
CA TRP A 206 -20.65 -4.40 32.15
C TRP A 206 -20.35 -3.09 32.88
N GLU A 207 -19.07 -2.79 33.13
CA GLU A 207 -18.66 -1.57 33.84
C GLU A 207 -19.08 -0.30 33.10
N ILE A 208 -18.95 -0.29 31.77
CA ILE A 208 -19.37 0.84 30.93
C ILE A 208 -20.90 0.97 30.93
N LEU A 209 -21.62 -0.14 30.83
CA LEU A 209 -23.08 -0.15 30.89
C LEU A 209 -23.58 0.41 32.22
N VAL A 210 -23.01 -0.03 33.34
CA VAL A 210 -23.38 0.44 34.69
C VAL A 210 -23.25 1.96 34.81
N GLN A 211 -22.17 2.54 34.29
CA GLN A 211 -21.99 3.99 34.28
C GLN A 211 -23.01 4.70 33.39
N ARG A 212 -23.29 4.16 32.20
CA ARG A 212 -24.17 4.78 31.21
C ARG A 212 -25.65 4.69 31.59
N ALA A 213 -26.07 3.54 32.13
CA ALA A 213 -27.41 3.28 32.64
C ALA A 213 -27.63 3.77 34.08
N LYS A 214 -26.57 4.28 34.73
CA LYS A 214 -26.58 4.81 36.10
C LYS A 214 -27.05 3.79 37.15
N PHE A 215 -26.61 2.54 37.04
CA PHE A 215 -26.99 1.48 37.98
C PHE A 215 -26.30 1.67 39.34
N THR A 216 -27.09 1.68 40.40
CA THR A 216 -26.57 1.69 41.77
C THR A 216 -25.94 0.34 42.13
N SER A 217 -25.05 0.29 43.12
CA SER A 217 -24.47 -0.97 43.60
C SER A 217 -25.54 -1.99 44.04
N TYR A 218 -26.66 -1.50 44.59
CA TYR A 218 -27.80 -2.34 44.95
C TYR A 218 -28.55 -2.90 43.72
N THR A 219 -28.57 -2.17 42.61
CA THR A 219 -29.24 -2.62 41.38
C THR A 219 -28.39 -3.64 40.63
N GLN A 220 -27.07 -3.48 40.64
CA GLN A 220 -26.12 -4.32 39.90
C GLN A 220 -26.19 -5.81 40.28
N GLN A 221 -26.46 -6.13 41.55
CA GLN A 221 -26.59 -7.52 42.04
C GLN A 221 -27.78 -8.30 41.44
N TYR A 222 -28.72 -7.63 40.78
CA TYR A 222 -29.89 -8.27 40.17
C TYR A 222 -29.77 -8.46 38.65
N PHE A 223 -28.62 -8.07 38.07
CA PHE A 223 -28.43 -8.07 36.63
C PHE A 223 -27.20 -8.86 36.22
N TYR A 224 -27.27 -9.41 35.01
CA TYR A 224 -26.16 -10.11 34.37
C TYR A 224 -26.24 -9.88 32.86
N LEU A 225 -25.11 -9.96 32.17
CA LEU A 225 -25.04 -9.86 30.72
C LEU A 225 -25.19 -11.25 30.10
N PHE A 226 -26.04 -11.35 29.09
CA PHE A 226 -26.24 -12.56 28.32
C PHE A 226 -26.10 -12.24 26.83
N GLU A 227 -25.48 -13.14 26.08
CA GLU A 227 -25.51 -13.08 24.62
C GLU A 227 -26.85 -13.64 24.13
N ILE A 228 -27.52 -12.89 23.26
CA ILE A 228 -28.72 -13.38 22.57
C ILE A 228 -28.24 -14.04 21.28
N VAL A 229 -28.34 -15.36 21.22
CA VAL A 229 -28.08 -16.12 19.99
C VAL A 229 -29.43 -16.28 19.28
N GLU A 230 -29.68 -15.48 18.25
CA GLU A 230 -30.82 -15.73 17.36
C GLU A 230 -30.53 -16.97 16.52
N TYR A 231 -31.16 -18.09 16.88
CA TYR A 231 -31.24 -19.27 16.02
C TYR A 231 -32.27 -19.00 14.93
N ASN A 232 -31.85 -18.33 13.85
CA ASN A 232 -32.62 -18.33 12.60
C ASN A 232 -32.30 -19.63 11.85
N PHE A 233 -33.26 -20.57 11.84
CA PHE A 233 -33.34 -21.68 10.89
C PHE A 233 -34.17 -21.26 9.67
#